data_AF-A0AB40CBM5-F1
#
_entry.id   AF-A0AB40CBM5-F1
#
_cell.length_a   1.000
_cell.length_b   1.000
_cell.length_c   1.000
_cell.angle_alpha   90.00
_cell.angle_beta   90.00
_cell.angle_gamma   90.00
#
_symmetry.space_group_name_H-M   'P 1'
#
loop_
_entity.id
_entity.type
_entity.pdbx_description
1 polymer ?
#
loop_
_entity_poly.entity_id
_entity_poly.type
_entity_poly.pdbx_seq_one_letter_code
_entity_poly.pdbx_strand_id
1 'polypeptide(L)'
;MGLTDILPSEQEELDFSDVFGPDPQSLAQENVVASEDSLATSGSCEKVYNDPEVVYSRSHSLVGPTACVMLTRQLSKLMLHESEDSLELIECANDEGEVEQEDSSICTTQEDVSEGVVGLDHFEVLKVVGQGAFGKVFQVRKKGSSDIYAMKVMRKDKIMEKNHSDYMKAERDILTKVDHPFIVPLRYSFQTKYRLYLVLDFVNGGHLFFQLYRHGLFREELARVYAAEIVSAVSHLHANGIMHRDLKPENILLDADGHAMLTDFGLAKEFEENTRSNSMCGTVEYMAPEIVLGKGHDKAADWWSVGVLLFEMLTGKPPFTGGNRDKIQQKIVKDKIKLPPFLSSEAHSLLKGLLQKESSKRLGSGPGGSDEIKNHKWFKSINWRKLNAREIQPSFRPNVTGKNCIVNIDECWTNMTLVDSPVSTPVAGDSNFTGFTYVRPSPFLQKPPNSL
;
A
#
# COMPACT_ATOMS: atom_id res chain seq x y z
N MET A 1 -59.03 7.94 -16.04
CA MET A 1 -57.86 7.39 -16.75
C MET A 1 -56.63 8.02 -16.11
N GLY A 2 -56.04 7.32 -15.13
CA GLY A 2 -54.80 7.74 -14.48
C GLY A 2 -53.62 7.13 -15.22
N LEU A 3 -52.63 7.95 -15.54
CA LEU A 3 -51.33 7.52 -16.05
C LEU A 3 -50.37 7.51 -14.86
N THR A 4 -49.94 6.32 -14.48
CA THR A 4 -48.86 6.05 -13.54
C THR A 4 -47.53 6.22 -14.26
N ASP A 5 -46.74 7.21 -13.83
CA ASP A 5 -45.32 7.30 -14.15
C ASP A 5 -44.54 6.28 -13.31
N ILE A 6 -43.99 5.28 -14.00
CA ILE A 6 -43.04 4.32 -13.47
C ILE A 6 -41.65 4.82 -13.87
N LEU A 7 -40.91 5.40 -12.91
CA LEU A 7 -39.47 5.64 -13.03
C LEU A 7 -38.75 4.30 -12.76
N PRO A 8 -37.84 3.83 -13.64
CA PRO A 8 -37.00 2.70 -13.32
C PRO A 8 -35.87 3.14 -12.37
N SER A 9 -35.84 2.55 -11.18
CA SER A 9 -34.71 2.62 -10.27
C SER A 9 -33.62 1.67 -10.75
N GLU A 10 -32.67 2.15 -11.54
CA GLU A 10 -31.43 1.42 -11.80
C GLU A 10 -30.51 1.57 -10.59
N GLN A 11 -30.70 0.69 -9.60
CA GLN A 11 -29.65 0.37 -8.63
C GLN A 11 -28.66 -0.55 -9.35
N GLU A 12 -27.65 0.04 -10.00
CA GLU A 12 -26.50 -0.73 -10.44
C GLU A 12 -25.69 -1.16 -9.21
N GLU A 13 -25.85 -2.43 -8.85
CA GLU A 13 -25.04 -3.11 -7.86
C GLU A 13 -23.65 -3.36 -8.47
N LEU A 14 -22.73 -2.40 -8.28
CA LEU A 14 -21.35 -2.50 -8.77
C LEU A 14 -20.60 -3.57 -7.96
N ASP A 15 -20.29 -4.70 -8.59
CA ASP A 15 -19.47 -5.77 -8.00
C ASP A 15 -17.97 -5.42 -8.10
N PHE A 16 -17.40 -4.99 -6.98
CA PHE A 16 -15.98 -4.64 -6.86
C PHE A 16 -15.05 -5.84 -6.67
N SER A 17 -15.54 -7.08 -6.77
CA SER A 17 -14.66 -8.26 -6.91
C SER A 17 -13.71 -8.12 -8.11
N ASP A 18 -14.15 -7.37 -9.14
CA ASP A 18 -13.37 -7.03 -10.33
C ASP A 18 -12.24 -6.02 -10.09
N VAL A 19 -12.23 -5.27 -8.97
CA VAL A 19 -11.14 -4.33 -8.64
C VAL A 19 -9.99 -5.03 -7.93
N PHE A 20 -10.22 -6.14 -7.22
CA PHE A 20 -9.21 -6.75 -6.35
C PHE A 20 -8.80 -8.18 -6.75
N GLY A 21 -9.42 -8.74 -7.81
CA GLY A 21 -9.17 -10.11 -8.25
C GLY A 21 -10.00 -11.13 -7.46
N PRO A 22 -10.17 -12.37 -7.97
CA PRO A 22 -11.00 -13.36 -7.31
C PRO A 22 -10.34 -13.92 -6.04
N ASP A 23 -11.15 -14.14 -5.01
CA ASP A 23 -10.78 -14.91 -3.81
C ASP A 23 -10.46 -16.37 -4.18
N PRO A 24 -9.42 -16.99 -3.59
CA PRO A 24 -9.02 -18.39 -3.84
C PRO A 24 -9.95 -19.42 -3.18
N GLN A 25 -11.27 -19.25 -3.28
CA GLN A 25 -12.25 -20.21 -2.77
C GLN A 25 -13.31 -20.53 -3.81
N SER A 26 -12.93 -21.29 -4.83
CA SER A 26 -13.88 -22.00 -5.68
C SER A 26 -13.40 -23.39 -6.06
N LEU A 27 -12.78 -24.13 -5.14
CA LEU A 27 -12.46 -25.56 -5.31
C LEU A 27 -12.25 -26.19 -3.92
N ALA A 28 -13.32 -26.58 -3.23
CA ALA A 28 -13.37 -27.71 -2.27
C ALA A 28 -14.69 -27.71 -1.45
N GLN A 29 -15.68 -28.41 -1.99
CA GLN A 29 -16.77 -29.12 -1.28
C GLN A 29 -16.60 -30.57 -1.77
N GLU A 30 -16.54 -31.66 -1.01
CA GLU A 30 -17.04 -32.14 0.29
C GLU A 30 -16.15 -33.36 0.65
N ASN A 31 -15.84 -33.72 1.89
CA ASN A 31 -16.68 -34.45 2.85
C ASN A 31 -15.78 -34.82 4.04
N VAL A 32 -16.12 -34.48 5.29
CA VAL A 32 -15.98 -35.38 6.47
C VAL A 32 -16.92 -34.87 7.57
N VAL A 33 -17.74 -35.79 8.09
CA VAL A 33 -18.69 -35.67 9.20
C VAL A 33 -18.02 -36.09 10.51
N ALA A 34 -18.46 -35.47 11.64
CA ALA A 34 -18.47 -35.93 13.04
C ALA A 34 -17.81 -34.91 13.99
N SER A 35 -18.23 -34.68 15.23
CA SER A 35 -19.43 -34.98 16.03
C SER A 35 -19.23 -34.21 17.35
N GLU A 36 -20.33 -33.81 17.99
CA GLU A 36 -20.37 -33.09 19.27
C GLU A 36 -19.69 -33.88 20.40
N ASP A 37 -19.08 -33.20 21.38
CA ASP A 37 -19.55 -33.30 22.76
C ASP A 37 -18.98 -32.24 23.71
N SER A 38 -19.71 -32.03 24.79
CA SER A 38 -19.61 -30.94 25.77
C SER A 38 -19.11 -31.43 27.13
N LEU A 39 -18.49 -30.55 27.94
CA LEU A 39 -18.84 -30.30 29.36
C LEU A 39 -17.82 -29.39 30.09
N ALA A 40 -18.37 -28.60 31.01
CA ALA A 40 -17.73 -27.62 31.87
C ALA A 40 -17.04 -28.23 33.11
N THR A 41 -16.16 -27.47 33.77
CA THR A 41 -16.13 -27.31 35.24
C THR A 41 -15.19 -26.17 35.69
N SER A 42 -15.55 -25.60 36.83
CA SER A 42 -15.06 -24.40 37.52
C SER A 42 -13.79 -24.60 38.38
N GLY A 43 -13.00 -23.55 38.60
CA GLY A 43 -11.98 -23.47 39.67
C GLY A 43 -11.14 -22.18 39.64
N SER A 44 -10.78 -21.66 40.81
CA SER A 44 -10.43 -20.26 41.11
C SER A 44 -8.94 -19.85 41.01
N CYS A 45 -8.74 -18.55 40.69
CA CYS A 45 -7.71 -17.59 41.15
C CYS A 45 -6.24 -18.04 41.31
N GLU A 46 -5.39 -17.63 40.35
CA GLU A 46 -4.00 -17.21 40.61
C GLU A 46 -3.52 -16.26 39.49
N LYS A 47 -2.92 -15.13 39.87
CA LYS A 47 -2.37 -14.14 38.93
C LYS A 47 -1.07 -14.67 38.34
N VAL A 48 -1.14 -15.21 37.13
CA VAL A 48 0.02 -15.54 36.30
C VAL A 48 -0.06 -14.70 35.04
N TYR A 49 0.98 -13.88 34.81
CA TYR A 49 1.20 -13.22 33.53
C TYR A 49 1.48 -14.30 32.48
N ASN A 50 0.47 -14.65 31.69
CA ASN A 50 0.69 -15.45 30.49
C ASN A 50 1.22 -14.54 29.39
N ASP A 51 2.35 -14.91 28.80
CA ASP A 51 2.84 -14.36 27.54
C ASP A 51 1.71 -14.32 26.51
N PRO A 52 1.57 -13.24 25.71
CA PRO A 52 0.50 -13.17 24.73
C PRO A 52 0.66 -14.32 23.73
N GLU A 53 -0.44 -15.06 23.51
CA GLU A 53 -0.52 -16.10 22.50
C GLU A 53 -0.02 -15.55 21.16
N VAL A 54 0.98 -16.24 20.60
CA VAL A 54 1.42 -16.06 19.21
C VAL A 54 0.19 -16.31 18.35
N VAL A 55 -0.30 -15.26 17.68
CA VAL A 55 -1.43 -15.37 16.76
C VAL A 55 -0.98 -16.14 15.53
N TYR A 56 -1.20 -17.45 15.55
CA TYR A 56 -1.09 -18.28 14.35
C TYR A 56 -2.37 -18.12 13.51
N SER A 57 -2.14 -17.92 12.21
CA SER A 57 -3.06 -18.10 11.07
C SER A 57 -4.08 -17.00 10.75
N ARG A 58 -3.79 -16.28 9.66
CA ARG A 58 -4.68 -16.32 8.48
C ARG A 58 -4.00 -17.18 7.42
N SER A 59 -4.81 -17.93 6.68
CA SER A 59 -4.40 -18.87 5.64
C SER A 59 -3.75 -18.17 4.44
N HIS A 60 -2.43 -18.22 4.37
CA HIS A 60 -1.71 -18.35 3.11
C HIS A 60 -1.05 -19.72 3.12
N SER A 61 -1.41 -20.56 2.14
CA SER A 61 -0.73 -21.76 1.64
C SER A 61 0.03 -22.65 2.64
N LEU A 62 -0.39 -23.92 2.73
CA LEU A 62 0.29 -25.00 3.43
C LEU A 62 1.76 -25.17 2.98
N VAL A 63 2.73 -24.66 3.75
CA VAL A 63 3.98 -25.35 4.15
C VAL A 63 4.47 -24.73 5.46
N GLY A 64 4.51 -25.52 6.54
CA GLY A 64 4.92 -25.06 7.87
C GLY A 64 6.43 -24.87 8.03
N PRO A 65 6.90 -24.19 9.09
CA PRO A 65 8.31 -24.03 9.39
C PRO A 65 8.89 -25.32 9.99
N THR A 66 9.99 -25.84 9.43
CA THR A 66 10.80 -26.85 10.13
C THR A 66 11.74 -26.16 11.09
N ALA A 67 11.66 -26.58 12.36
CA ALA A 67 12.46 -26.07 13.46
C ALA A 67 13.97 -26.31 13.25
N CYS A 68 14.76 -25.32 13.65
CA CYS A 68 16.21 -25.41 13.77
C CYS A 68 16.58 -26.41 14.88
N VAL A 69 17.41 -27.41 14.57
CA VAL A 69 18.19 -28.16 15.57
C VAL A 69 19.64 -28.18 15.13
N MET A 70 20.47 -27.45 15.88
CA MET A 70 21.91 -27.63 15.95
C MET A 70 22.22 -29.03 16.50
N LEU A 71 22.90 -29.86 15.72
CA LEU A 71 23.61 -31.03 16.25
C LEU A 71 24.88 -31.28 15.44
N THR A 72 26.00 -31.02 16.10
CA THR A 72 27.36 -31.38 15.70
C THR A 72 27.52 -32.90 15.74
N ARG A 73 27.91 -33.56 14.64
CA ARG A 73 28.78 -34.76 14.67
C ARG A 73 29.27 -35.18 13.28
N GLN A 74 30.57 -35.47 13.21
CA GLN A 74 31.30 -36.09 12.10
C GLN A 74 30.74 -37.46 11.73
N LEU A 75 30.85 -37.83 10.44
CA LEU A 75 31.14 -39.17 9.86
C LEU A 75 31.14 -39.00 8.32
N SER A 76 32.30 -38.81 7.69
CA SER A 76 33.13 -39.83 7.02
C SER A 76 32.57 -40.38 5.70
N LYS A 77 33.33 -40.12 4.62
CA LYS A 77 33.62 -40.98 3.45
C LYS A 77 32.48 -41.83 2.87
N LEU A 78 32.15 -41.59 1.60
CA LEU A 78 32.17 -42.63 0.57
C LEU A 78 32.27 -41.99 -0.84
N MET A 79 33.25 -42.50 -1.58
CA MET A 79 33.62 -42.20 -2.96
C MET A 79 32.95 -43.20 -3.90
N LEU A 80 32.53 -42.75 -5.10
CA LEU A 80 32.48 -43.46 -6.40
C LEU A 80 32.34 -42.33 -7.46
N HIS A 81 33.34 -41.92 -8.27
CA HIS A 81 33.89 -42.54 -9.50
C HIS A 81 32.81 -43.24 -10.34
N GLU A 82 32.64 -43.05 -11.66
CA GLU A 82 33.40 -42.44 -12.75
C GLU A 82 32.52 -42.60 -14.02
N SER A 83 32.57 -41.71 -15.00
CA SER A 83 32.70 -42.06 -16.43
C SER A 83 32.49 -40.84 -17.33
N GLU A 84 33.54 -40.54 -18.09
CA GLU A 84 33.67 -39.58 -19.19
C GLU A 84 32.83 -39.96 -20.41
N ASP A 85 32.50 -38.95 -21.24
CA ASP A 85 32.43 -38.94 -22.72
C ASP A 85 31.50 -37.78 -23.15
N SER A 86 31.72 -36.96 -24.18
CA SER A 86 32.79 -36.81 -25.17
C SER A 86 32.54 -35.46 -25.90
N LEU A 87 33.56 -34.95 -26.58
CA LEU A 87 33.67 -33.66 -27.29
C LEU A 87 32.94 -33.61 -28.64
N GLU A 88 32.58 -32.39 -29.10
CA GLU A 88 32.63 -31.86 -30.50
C GLU A 88 32.10 -30.39 -30.45
N LEU A 89 32.87 -29.31 -30.61
CA LEU A 89 33.62 -28.74 -31.75
C LEU A 89 32.84 -28.58 -33.06
N ILE A 90 32.31 -27.37 -33.29
CA ILE A 90 32.19 -26.77 -34.63
C ILE A 90 32.65 -25.31 -34.54
N GLU A 91 33.84 -25.04 -35.07
CA GLU A 91 34.25 -23.75 -35.62
C GLU A 91 33.74 -23.64 -37.06
N CYS A 92 33.37 -22.44 -37.50
CA CYS A 92 33.65 -21.95 -38.85
C CYS A 92 33.70 -20.42 -38.84
N ALA A 93 34.78 -19.90 -39.40
CA ALA A 93 35.25 -18.53 -39.34
C ALA A 93 34.88 -17.70 -40.58
N ASN A 94 34.95 -16.39 -40.38
CA ASN A 94 35.30 -15.27 -41.25
C ASN A 94 34.55 -15.03 -42.58
N ASP A 95 34.01 -13.81 -42.72
CA ASP A 95 34.44 -12.94 -43.81
C ASP A 95 34.50 -11.47 -43.34
N GLU A 96 35.54 -10.78 -43.80
CA GLU A 96 35.98 -9.44 -43.41
C GLU A 96 35.31 -8.35 -44.26
N GLY A 97 35.34 -7.10 -43.76
CA GLY A 97 34.90 -5.92 -44.50
C GLY A 97 35.12 -4.63 -43.71
N GLU A 98 36.38 -4.19 -43.65
CA GLU A 98 36.82 -2.89 -43.14
C GLU A 98 36.29 -1.73 -44.01
N VAL A 99 35.85 -0.63 -43.38
CA VAL A 99 36.08 0.74 -43.87
C VAL A 99 36.24 1.66 -42.65
N GLU A 100 37.47 2.15 -42.46
CA GLU A 100 37.81 3.28 -41.59
C GLU A 100 37.39 4.61 -42.23
N GLN A 101 36.89 5.54 -41.43
CA GLN A 101 37.10 6.97 -41.67
C GLN A 101 37.10 7.73 -40.35
N GLU A 102 38.30 8.14 -39.96
CA GLU A 102 38.56 9.17 -38.96
C GLU A 102 38.09 10.52 -39.48
N ASP A 103 37.40 11.30 -38.64
CA ASP A 103 37.49 12.76 -38.70
C ASP A 103 37.42 13.33 -37.29
N SER A 104 38.58 13.75 -36.81
CA SER A 104 38.76 14.49 -35.56
C SER A 104 38.26 15.91 -35.73
N SER A 105 37.25 16.31 -34.96
CA SER A 105 36.99 17.73 -34.69
C SER A 105 36.71 17.92 -33.20
N ILE A 106 37.69 18.51 -32.53
CA ILE A 106 37.58 19.03 -31.16
C ILE A 106 36.52 20.14 -31.17
N CYS A 107 35.42 19.93 -30.45
CA CYS A 107 34.53 21.01 -30.04
C CYS A 107 34.18 20.81 -28.57
N THR A 108 34.89 21.54 -27.69
CA THR A 108 34.44 21.83 -26.33
C THR A 108 33.11 22.56 -26.41
N THR A 109 32.02 21.84 -26.19
CA THR A 109 30.71 22.44 -25.88
C THR A 109 30.26 21.91 -24.54
N GLN A 110 30.06 22.86 -23.63
CA GLN A 110 29.35 22.69 -22.37
C GLN A 110 28.11 21.84 -22.62
N GLU A 111 27.99 20.73 -21.90
CA GLU A 111 26.74 19.97 -21.83
C GLU A 111 25.72 20.82 -21.06
N ASP A 112 25.02 21.68 -21.80
CA ASP A 112 23.71 22.16 -21.40
C ASP A 112 22.81 20.92 -21.28
N VAL A 113 22.54 20.53 -20.04
CA VAL A 113 21.57 19.48 -19.70
C VAL A 113 20.20 19.98 -20.13
N SER A 114 19.83 19.71 -21.39
CA SER A 114 18.43 19.73 -21.78
C SER A 114 17.70 18.74 -20.87
N GLU A 115 16.71 19.21 -20.11
CA GLU A 115 15.83 18.35 -19.31
C GLU A 115 15.03 17.46 -20.28
N GLY A 116 15.65 16.36 -20.69
CA GLY A 116 15.08 15.39 -21.62
C GLY A 116 13.84 14.72 -21.03
N VAL A 117 12.88 14.42 -21.90
CA VAL A 117 11.67 13.68 -21.55
C VAL A 117 12.07 12.34 -20.92
N VAL A 118 11.85 12.19 -19.61
CA VAL A 118 12.13 10.95 -18.88
C VAL A 118 11.19 9.84 -19.36
N GLY A 119 11.76 8.72 -19.74
CA GLY A 119 11.05 7.53 -20.24
C GLY A 119 11.68 6.22 -19.78
N LEU A 120 11.15 5.08 -20.25
CA LEU A 120 11.57 3.74 -19.84
C LEU A 120 13.07 3.49 -19.93
N ASP A 121 13.72 3.97 -20.99
CA ASP A 121 15.14 3.69 -21.25
C ASP A 121 16.07 4.29 -20.19
N HIS A 122 15.56 5.20 -19.35
CA HIS A 122 16.28 5.79 -18.22
C HIS A 122 16.24 4.93 -16.95
N PHE A 123 15.54 3.79 -16.97
CA PHE A 123 15.39 2.93 -15.81
C PHE A 123 15.87 1.51 -16.11
N GLU A 124 16.54 0.90 -15.14
CA GLU A 124 16.89 -0.50 -15.10
C GLU A 124 15.89 -1.22 -14.18
N VAL A 125 15.18 -2.22 -14.70
CA VAL A 125 14.21 -3.00 -13.91
C VAL A 125 14.95 -4.07 -13.10
N LEU A 126 14.73 -4.11 -11.80
CA LEU A 126 15.43 -5.02 -10.89
C LEU A 126 14.55 -6.19 -10.45
N LYS A 127 13.38 -5.90 -9.84
CA LYS A 127 12.51 -6.91 -9.21
C LYS A 127 11.05 -6.50 -9.28
N VAL A 128 10.13 -7.47 -9.33
CA VAL A 128 8.71 -7.23 -9.04
C VAL A 128 8.56 -7.12 -7.53
N VAL A 129 7.87 -6.08 -7.07
CA VAL A 129 7.67 -5.79 -5.64
C VAL A 129 6.21 -5.69 -5.22
N GLY A 130 5.30 -5.82 -6.19
CA GLY A 130 3.87 -5.90 -5.92
C GLY A 130 3.07 -6.06 -7.21
N GLN A 131 1.80 -6.38 -7.05
CA GLN A 131 0.84 -6.48 -8.14
C GLN A 131 -0.45 -5.78 -7.72
N GLY A 132 -0.99 -4.97 -8.63
CA GLY A 132 -2.28 -4.30 -8.46
C GLY A 132 -3.27 -4.72 -9.55
N ALA A 133 -4.48 -4.17 -9.46
CA ALA A 133 -5.60 -4.48 -10.35
C ALA A 133 -5.33 -4.23 -11.85
N PHE A 134 -4.50 -3.23 -12.15
CA PHE A 134 -4.22 -2.75 -13.50
C PHE A 134 -2.80 -3.05 -13.98
N GLY A 135 -1.98 -3.71 -13.16
CA GLY A 135 -0.61 -4.06 -13.54
C GLY A 135 0.31 -4.39 -12.36
N LYS A 136 1.59 -4.14 -12.53
CA LYS A 136 2.66 -4.57 -11.62
C LYS A 136 3.45 -3.38 -11.09
N VAL A 137 4.03 -3.53 -9.91
CA VAL A 137 4.97 -2.58 -9.33
C VAL A 137 6.35 -3.20 -9.38
N PHE A 138 7.31 -2.47 -9.98
CA PHE A 138 8.69 -2.90 -10.12
C PHE A 138 9.61 -2.02 -9.29
N GLN A 139 10.57 -2.64 -8.61
CA GLN A 139 11.76 -1.92 -8.15
C GLN A 139 12.62 -1.62 -9.38
N VAL A 140 12.98 -0.36 -9.55
CA VAL A 140 13.81 0.12 -10.66
C VAL A 140 14.96 0.97 -10.14
N ARG A 141 16.06 0.99 -10.87
CA ARG A 141 17.17 1.93 -10.66
C ARG A 141 17.19 2.95 -11.79
N LYS A 142 17.33 4.23 -11.48
CA LYS A 142 17.57 5.24 -12.53
C LYS A 142 18.99 5.10 -13.06
N LYS A 143 19.14 4.94 -14.38
CA LYS A 143 20.45 4.83 -15.02
C LYS A 143 21.26 6.10 -14.78
N GLY A 144 22.55 5.93 -14.50
CA GLY A 144 23.44 7.03 -14.12
C GLY A 144 23.31 7.49 -12.66
N SER A 145 22.41 6.93 -11.86
CA SER A 145 22.37 7.17 -10.41
C SER A 145 22.24 5.87 -9.60
N SER A 146 22.46 5.98 -8.28
CA SER A 146 22.24 4.88 -7.33
C SER A 146 20.82 4.85 -6.77
N ASP A 147 19.92 5.68 -7.32
CA ASP A 147 18.60 5.88 -6.76
C ASP A 147 17.64 4.78 -7.20
N ILE A 148 16.89 4.30 -6.21
CA ILE A 148 15.96 3.20 -6.35
C ILE A 148 14.54 3.75 -6.21
N TYR A 149 13.67 3.32 -7.12
CA TYR A 149 12.28 3.76 -7.20
C TYR A 149 11.34 2.57 -7.31
N ALA A 150 10.08 2.82 -6.95
CA ALA A 150 8.95 1.93 -7.25
C ALA A 150 8.26 2.44 -8.53
N MET A 151 8.31 1.67 -9.61
CA MET A 151 7.62 1.95 -10.87
C MET A 151 6.33 1.14 -10.95
N LYS A 152 5.20 1.81 -10.76
CA LYS A 152 3.85 1.25 -10.98
C LYS A 152 3.55 1.32 -12.47
N VAL A 153 3.44 0.16 -13.11
CA VAL A 153 3.19 0.00 -14.54
C VAL A 153 1.76 -0.47 -14.73
N MET A 154 0.95 0.32 -15.44
CA MET A 154 -0.49 0.08 -15.60
C MET A 154 -0.85 0.00 -17.08
N ARG A 155 -1.68 -0.99 -17.45
CA ARG A 155 -2.04 -1.20 -18.86
C ARG A 155 -3.25 -0.35 -19.26
N LYS A 156 -3.13 0.38 -20.37
CA LYS A 156 -4.22 1.24 -20.88
C LYS A 156 -5.46 0.44 -21.27
N ASP A 157 -5.29 -0.75 -21.87
CA ASP A 157 -6.41 -1.63 -22.24
C ASP A 157 -7.26 -2.01 -21.02
N LYS A 158 -6.63 -2.47 -19.93
CA LYS A 158 -7.32 -2.83 -18.68
C LYS A 158 -7.95 -1.65 -17.96
N ILE A 159 -7.35 -0.46 -18.05
CA ILE A 159 -7.92 0.77 -17.48
C ILE A 159 -9.18 1.17 -18.26
N MET A 160 -9.11 1.11 -19.59
CA MET A 160 -10.23 1.50 -20.47
C MET A 160 -11.38 0.49 -20.39
N GLU A 161 -11.10 -0.82 -20.38
CA GLU A 161 -12.10 -1.88 -20.19
C GLU A 161 -12.95 -1.65 -18.92
N LYS A 162 -12.34 -1.13 -17.86
CA LYS A 162 -13.02 -0.86 -16.58
C LYS A 162 -13.51 0.59 -16.42
N ASN A 163 -13.47 1.42 -17.47
CA ASN A 163 -13.85 2.85 -17.41
C ASN A 163 -13.14 3.64 -16.29
N HIS A 164 -11.86 3.33 -16.02
CA HIS A 164 -11.10 3.93 -14.91
C HIS A 164 -10.10 5.02 -15.33
N SER A 165 -10.22 5.57 -16.54
CA SER A 165 -9.27 6.59 -17.04
C SER A 165 -9.19 7.82 -16.13
N ASP A 166 -10.32 8.26 -15.59
CA ASP A 166 -10.39 9.48 -14.77
C ASP A 166 -9.77 9.26 -13.39
N TYR A 167 -9.92 8.06 -12.80
CA TYR A 167 -9.23 7.70 -11.55
C TYR A 167 -7.71 7.71 -11.72
N MET A 168 -7.19 7.21 -12.85
CA MET A 168 -5.74 7.19 -13.10
C MET A 168 -5.16 8.60 -13.33
N LYS A 169 -5.93 9.50 -13.95
CA LYS A 169 -5.55 10.92 -14.05
C LYS A 169 -5.57 11.59 -12.69
N ALA A 170 -6.64 11.40 -11.93
CA ALA A 170 -6.80 11.95 -10.59
C ALA A 170 -5.69 11.48 -9.64
N GLU A 171 -5.34 10.18 -9.65
CA GLU A 171 -4.22 9.64 -8.87
C GLU A 171 -2.93 10.38 -9.19
N ARG A 172 -2.61 10.53 -10.49
CA ARG A 172 -1.41 11.26 -10.93
C ARG A 172 -1.47 12.73 -10.49
N ASP A 173 -2.58 13.44 -10.74
CA ASP A 173 -2.73 14.85 -10.41
C ASP A 173 -2.60 15.11 -8.90
N ILE A 174 -3.25 14.28 -8.07
CA ILE A 174 -3.13 14.32 -6.60
C ILE A 174 -1.67 14.13 -6.18
N LEU A 175 -1.00 13.12 -6.71
CA LEU A 175 0.40 12.83 -6.40
C LEU A 175 1.38 13.94 -6.82
N THR A 176 1.02 14.79 -7.81
CA THR A 176 1.80 15.97 -8.16
C THR A 176 1.60 17.16 -7.22
N LYS A 177 0.46 17.24 -6.53
CA LYS A 177 0.11 18.35 -5.62
C LYS A 177 0.54 18.08 -4.17
N VAL A 178 0.70 16.82 -3.79
CA VAL A 178 0.99 16.42 -2.42
C VAL A 178 2.50 16.38 -2.16
N ASP A 179 2.93 17.07 -1.10
CA ASP A 179 4.29 17.04 -0.59
C ASP A 179 4.29 17.03 0.94
N HIS A 180 4.58 15.87 1.52
CA HIS A 180 4.49 15.64 2.96
C HIS A 180 5.49 14.57 3.42
N PRO A 181 6.15 14.72 4.60
CA PRO A 181 7.18 13.79 5.10
C PRO A 181 6.72 12.34 5.29
N PHE A 182 5.41 12.10 5.40
CA PHE A 182 4.79 10.79 5.64
C PHE A 182 3.92 10.31 4.46
N ILE A 183 4.15 10.87 3.26
CA ILE A 183 3.48 10.44 2.02
C ILE A 183 4.57 10.12 1.00
N VAL A 184 4.46 8.98 0.32
CA VAL A 184 5.45 8.58 -0.69
C VAL A 184 5.38 9.53 -1.90
N PRO A 185 6.47 10.25 -2.22
CA PRO A 185 6.43 11.24 -3.29
C PRO A 185 6.50 10.59 -4.68
N LEU A 186 5.70 11.12 -5.61
CA LEU A 186 5.83 10.85 -7.05
C LEU A 186 7.02 11.64 -7.63
N ARG A 187 7.97 10.93 -8.24
CA ARG A 187 9.16 11.53 -8.86
C ARG A 187 8.99 11.76 -10.35
N TYR A 188 8.40 10.80 -11.04
CA TYR A 188 8.16 10.87 -12.48
C TYR A 188 6.82 10.24 -12.83
N SER A 189 6.15 10.75 -13.85
CA SER A 189 5.13 9.99 -14.57
C SER A 189 5.34 10.15 -16.06
N PHE A 190 5.08 9.09 -16.81
CA PHE A 190 5.16 9.09 -18.27
C PHE A 190 4.27 7.98 -18.82
N GLN A 191 4.15 7.92 -20.14
CA GLN A 191 3.31 6.93 -20.80
C GLN A 191 3.97 6.43 -22.08
N THR A 192 3.51 5.27 -22.52
CA THR A 192 3.75 4.72 -23.85
C THR A 192 2.41 4.58 -24.57
N LYS A 193 2.44 4.08 -25.81
CA LYS A 193 1.23 3.72 -26.54
C LYS A 193 0.32 2.76 -25.76
N TYR A 194 0.88 1.88 -24.93
CA TYR A 194 0.16 0.77 -24.31
C TYR A 194 -0.03 0.91 -22.79
N ARG A 195 0.79 1.73 -22.12
CA ARG A 195 0.95 1.71 -20.66
C ARG A 195 1.16 3.09 -20.06
N LEU A 196 0.75 3.25 -18.81
CA LEU A 196 1.03 4.39 -17.94
C LEU A 196 2.04 3.99 -16.87
N TYR A 197 2.88 4.94 -16.48
CA TYR A 197 3.96 4.74 -15.52
C TYR A 197 3.93 5.82 -14.45
N LEU A 198 3.88 5.39 -13.18
CA LEU A 198 4.12 6.26 -12.02
C LEU A 198 5.40 5.77 -11.34
N VAL A 199 6.38 6.65 -11.17
CA VAL A 199 7.67 6.36 -10.53
C VAL A 199 7.71 7.10 -9.20
N LEU A 200 7.61 6.35 -8.11
CA LEU A 200 7.58 6.84 -6.73
C LEU A 200 8.87 6.48 -6.00
N ASP A 201 9.16 7.15 -4.89
CA ASP A 201 10.25 6.71 -4.00
C ASP A 201 10.02 5.28 -3.52
N PHE A 202 11.08 4.48 -3.55
CA PHE A 202 11.02 3.10 -3.08
C PHE A 202 11.14 3.05 -1.56
N VAL A 203 10.15 2.42 -0.92
CA VAL A 203 10.08 2.24 0.53
C VAL A 203 10.33 0.77 0.85
N ASN A 204 11.42 0.49 1.57
CA ASN A 204 12.01 -0.86 1.68
C ASN A 204 11.81 -1.56 3.03
N GLY A 205 11.09 -0.94 3.98
CA GLY A 205 10.74 -1.56 5.27
C GLY A 205 9.50 -2.46 5.22
N GLY A 206 8.84 -2.55 4.08
CA GLY A 206 7.63 -3.37 3.87
C GLY A 206 6.38 -2.74 4.47
N HIS A 207 5.28 -3.49 4.48
CA HIS A 207 4.01 -3.04 5.06
C HIS A 207 4.09 -2.99 6.60
N LEU A 208 3.53 -1.95 7.21
CA LEU A 208 3.54 -1.75 8.67
C LEU A 208 3.01 -2.98 9.43
N PHE A 209 1.93 -3.58 8.93
CA PHE A 209 1.28 -4.70 9.60
C PHE A 209 2.00 -6.02 9.37
N PHE A 210 2.73 -6.18 8.26
CA PHE A 210 3.63 -7.32 8.11
C PHE A 210 4.65 -7.36 9.26
N GLN A 211 5.18 -6.20 9.63
CA GLN A 211 6.09 -6.07 10.78
C GLN A 211 5.36 -6.29 12.11
N LEU A 212 4.13 -5.79 12.28
CA LEU A 212 3.29 -6.07 13.45
C LEU A 212 3.09 -7.58 13.65
N TYR A 213 2.71 -8.31 12.59
CA TYR A 213 2.45 -9.75 12.68
C TYR A 213 3.72 -10.56 12.98
N ARG A 214 4.87 -10.12 12.48
CA ARG A 214 6.16 -10.80 12.70
C ARG A 214 6.75 -10.54 14.09
N HIS A 215 6.54 -9.35 14.64
CA HIS A 215 7.17 -8.91 15.90
C HIS A 215 6.21 -8.85 17.10
N GLY A 216 4.93 -9.14 16.89
CA GLY A 216 3.90 -9.07 17.92
C GLY A 216 3.31 -7.66 18.06
N LEU A 217 2.37 -7.51 19.00
CA LEU A 217 1.61 -6.28 19.20
C LEU A 217 2.52 -5.07 19.47
N PHE A 218 2.20 -3.94 18.82
CA PHE A 218 2.88 -2.69 19.13
C PHE A 218 2.50 -2.23 20.53
N ARG A 219 3.52 -1.80 21.29
CA ARG A 219 3.28 -1.04 22.52
C ARG A 219 2.56 0.25 22.16
N GLU A 220 1.70 0.71 23.06
CA GLU A 220 0.90 1.92 22.86
C GLU A 220 1.75 3.15 22.51
N GLU A 221 2.99 3.22 23.02
CA GLU A 221 3.96 4.27 22.68
C GLU A 221 4.35 4.28 21.20
N LEU A 222 4.66 3.12 20.63
CA LEU A 222 5.01 3.00 19.21
C LEU A 222 3.77 3.23 18.33
N ALA A 223 2.63 2.63 18.69
CA ALA A 223 1.37 2.84 17.99
C ALA A 223 0.95 4.32 17.98
N ARG A 224 1.31 5.09 19.02
CA ARG A 224 1.08 6.54 19.09
C ARG A 224 1.89 7.33 18.08
N VAL A 225 3.15 6.96 17.86
CA VAL A 225 3.98 7.59 16.84
C VAL A 225 3.40 7.29 15.46
N TYR A 226 3.13 6.03 15.12
CA TYR A 226 2.55 5.66 13.84
C TYR A 226 1.19 6.29 13.58
N ALA A 227 0.29 6.27 14.56
CA ALA A 227 -0.99 6.94 14.43
C ALA A 227 -0.84 8.45 14.26
N ALA A 228 0.15 9.09 14.89
CA ALA A 228 0.40 10.51 14.70
C ALA A 228 0.93 10.83 13.29
N GLU A 229 1.81 9.98 12.73
CA GLU A 229 2.32 10.14 11.36
C GLU A 229 1.20 9.98 10.33
N ILE A 230 0.36 8.96 10.50
CA ILE A 230 -0.83 8.72 9.68
C ILE A 230 -1.81 9.90 9.79
N VAL A 231 -2.12 10.34 11.01
CA VAL A 231 -3.00 11.52 11.23
C VAL A 231 -2.41 12.75 10.57
N SER A 232 -1.09 12.96 10.65
CA SER A 232 -0.43 14.10 10.00
C SER A 232 -0.57 14.06 8.48
N ALA A 233 -0.29 12.90 7.86
CA ALA A 233 -0.47 12.69 6.42
C ALA A 233 -1.93 12.92 5.98
N VAL A 234 -2.90 12.31 6.65
CA VAL A 234 -4.33 12.46 6.33
C VAL A 234 -4.81 13.89 6.53
N SER A 235 -4.33 14.57 7.58
CA SER A 235 -4.62 15.99 7.80
C SER A 235 -4.14 16.86 6.64
N HIS A 236 -2.93 16.59 6.12
CA HIS A 236 -2.39 17.29 4.97
C HIS A 236 -3.23 17.06 3.70
N LEU A 237 -3.67 15.83 3.45
CA LEU A 237 -4.58 15.54 2.33
C LEU A 237 -5.89 16.31 2.46
N HIS A 238 -6.51 16.28 3.64
CA HIS A 238 -7.78 16.94 3.90
C HIS A 238 -7.68 18.47 3.76
N ALA A 239 -6.55 19.06 4.16
CA ALA A 239 -6.26 20.48 3.99
C ALA A 239 -6.11 20.87 2.52
N ASN A 240 -5.64 19.96 1.67
CA ASN A 240 -5.52 20.14 0.22
C ASN A 240 -6.77 19.72 -0.57
N GLY A 241 -7.90 19.48 0.10
CA GLY A 241 -9.12 19.12 -0.61
C GLY A 241 -9.19 17.66 -1.06
N ILE A 242 -8.34 16.77 -0.52
CA ILE A 242 -8.20 15.38 -0.97
C ILE A 242 -8.68 14.41 0.11
N MET A 243 -9.45 13.40 -0.28
CA MET A 243 -9.77 12.23 0.57
C MET A 243 -9.01 11.01 0.07
N HIS A 244 -8.52 10.18 0.98
CA HIS A 244 -7.76 8.98 0.63
C HIS A 244 -8.66 7.81 0.24
N ARG A 245 -9.71 7.54 1.03
CA ARG A 245 -10.75 6.51 0.82
C ARG A 245 -10.33 5.04 0.89
N ASP A 246 -9.04 4.73 0.80
CA ASP A 246 -8.53 3.35 0.93
C ASP A 246 -7.44 3.24 1.99
N LEU A 247 -7.66 3.82 3.17
CA LEU A 247 -6.71 3.68 4.28
C LEU A 247 -6.82 2.27 4.87
N LYS A 248 -5.78 1.46 4.64
CA LYS A 248 -5.67 0.07 5.07
C LYS A 248 -4.21 -0.32 5.31
N PRO A 249 -3.92 -1.42 6.02
CA PRO A 249 -2.58 -1.88 6.33
C PRO A 249 -1.63 -1.94 5.14
N GLU A 250 -2.13 -2.40 4.00
CA GLU A 250 -1.36 -2.59 2.78
C GLU A 250 -0.88 -1.25 2.20
N ASN A 251 -1.57 -0.15 2.50
CA ASN A 251 -1.26 1.19 2.01
C ASN A 251 -0.40 2.00 2.99
N ILE A 252 0.04 1.41 4.11
CA ILE A 252 0.97 2.01 5.06
C ILE A 252 2.28 1.21 5.05
N LEU A 253 3.32 1.83 4.48
CA LEU A 253 4.66 1.25 4.43
C LEU A 253 5.53 1.80 5.56
N LEU A 254 6.63 1.10 5.86
CA LEU A 254 7.68 1.60 6.73
C LEU A 254 8.93 1.91 5.92
N ASP A 255 9.52 3.08 6.13
CA ASP A 255 10.83 3.38 5.54
C ASP A 255 11.99 2.80 6.36
N ALA A 256 13.22 2.97 5.87
CA ALA A 256 14.42 2.44 6.49
C ALA A 256 14.68 2.99 7.91
N ASP A 257 14.18 4.19 8.20
CA ASP A 257 14.26 4.81 9.52
C ASP A 257 13.08 4.39 10.41
N GLY A 258 12.14 3.61 9.89
CA GLY A 258 11.01 3.06 10.62
C GLY A 258 9.82 3.98 10.72
N HIS A 259 9.73 5.06 9.92
CA HIS A 259 8.56 5.94 9.86
C HIS A 259 7.47 5.36 8.96
N ALA A 260 6.21 5.61 9.33
CA ALA A 260 5.04 5.25 8.54
C ALA A 260 4.87 6.19 7.33
N MET A 261 4.74 5.58 6.15
CA MET A 261 4.61 6.26 4.88
C MET A 261 3.32 5.82 4.19
N LEU A 262 2.43 6.77 3.92
CA LEU A 262 1.21 6.53 3.17
C LEU A 262 1.51 6.42 1.68
N THR A 263 0.96 5.39 1.03
CA THR A 263 1.08 5.14 -0.42
C THR A 263 -0.28 4.79 -1.03
N ASP A 264 -0.29 4.62 -2.35
CA ASP A 264 -1.41 4.20 -3.20
C ASP A 264 -2.66 5.09 -3.14
N PHE A 265 -2.69 6.10 -4.02
CA PHE A 265 -3.77 7.08 -4.14
C PHE A 265 -4.79 6.71 -5.22
N GLY A 266 -4.84 5.45 -5.67
CA GLY A 266 -5.69 5.01 -6.79
C GLY A 266 -7.19 5.20 -6.58
N LEU A 267 -7.64 5.32 -5.33
CA LEU A 267 -9.03 5.63 -4.96
C LEU A 267 -9.20 7.04 -4.38
N ALA A 268 -8.11 7.81 -4.29
CA ALA A 268 -8.16 9.16 -3.76
C ALA A 268 -8.95 10.08 -4.70
N LYS A 269 -9.63 11.07 -4.11
CA LYS A 269 -10.47 11.99 -4.87
C LYS A 269 -10.44 13.38 -4.26
N GLU A 270 -10.29 14.39 -5.12
CA GLU A 270 -10.52 15.78 -4.78
C GLU A 270 -12.02 16.00 -4.55
N PHE A 271 -12.39 16.65 -3.45
CA PHE A 271 -13.79 17.03 -3.20
C PHE A 271 -14.00 18.51 -3.49
N GLU A 272 -15.20 18.84 -3.95
CA GLU A 272 -15.71 20.20 -3.90
C GLU A 272 -16.48 20.36 -2.58
N GLU A 273 -16.46 21.54 -1.95
CA GLU A 273 -16.94 21.78 -0.58
C GLU A 273 -18.43 21.41 -0.30
N ASN A 274 -19.18 20.87 -1.26
CA ASN A 274 -20.57 20.40 -1.09
C ASN A 274 -20.88 19.05 -1.78
N THR A 275 -19.89 18.28 -2.24
CA THR A 275 -20.13 17.00 -2.92
C THR A 275 -19.85 15.78 -2.04
N ARG A 276 -20.89 14.99 -1.77
CA ARG A 276 -20.76 13.62 -1.24
C ARG A 276 -20.45 12.66 -2.38
N SER A 277 -19.55 11.71 -2.15
CA SER A 277 -19.25 10.66 -3.12
C SER A 277 -19.96 9.38 -2.75
N ASN A 278 -20.61 8.72 -3.71
CA ASN A 278 -21.44 7.53 -3.47
C ASN A 278 -20.76 6.19 -3.82
N SER A 279 -19.44 6.20 -4.07
CA SER A 279 -18.70 5.01 -4.52
C SER A 279 -18.39 4.08 -3.34
N MET A 280 -18.91 2.84 -3.35
CA MET A 280 -18.49 1.79 -2.41
C MET A 280 -17.11 1.25 -2.80
N CYS A 281 -16.05 1.68 -2.12
CA CYS A 281 -14.68 1.24 -2.41
C CYS A 281 -13.88 1.02 -1.11
N GLY A 282 -12.87 0.14 -1.17
CA GLY A 282 -11.96 -0.19 -0.05
C GLY A 282 -12.02 -1.65 0.44
N THR A 283 -11.18 -1.99 1.41
CA THR A 283 -11.23 -3.28 2.12
C THR A 283 -12.33 -3.25 3.19
N VAL A 284 -13.23 -4.23 3.19
CA VAL A 284 -14.49 -4.20 3.95
C VAL A 284 -14.28 -3.94 5.43
N GLU A 285 -13.26 -4.54 6.06
CA GLU A 285 -12.96 -4.36 7.48
C GLU A 285 -12.62 -2.91 7.90
N TYR A 286 -12.20 -2.07 6.95
CA TYR A 286 -11.79 -0.67 7.18
C TYR A 286 -12.84 0.34 6.72
N MET A 287 -13.87 -0.10 5.98
CA MET A 287 -14.91 0.78 5.49
C MET A 287 -15.73 1.40 6.63
N ALA A 288 -16.04 2.69 6.48
CA ALA A 288 -16.93 3.40 7.39
C ALA A 288 -18.40 2.95 7.21
N PRO A 289 -19.24 3.00 8.26
CA PRO A 289 -20.64 2.57 8.17
C PRO A 289 -21.45 3.29 7.08
N GLU A 290 -21.19 4.58 6.85
CA GLU A 290 -21.84 5.36 5.81
C GLU A 290 -21.48 4.92 4.39
N ILE A 291 -20.25 4.42 4.17
CA ILE A 291 -19.80 3.83 2.90
C ILE A 291 -20.53 2.50 2.68
N VAL A 292 -20.55 1.64 3.71
CA VAL A 292 -21.24 0.35 3.67
C VAL A 292 -22.75 0.51 3.40
N LEU A 293 -23.35 1.60 3.89
CA LEU A 293 -24.77 1.91 3.68
C LEU A 293 -25.05 2.70 2.39
N GLY A 294 -24.04 3.03 1.58
CA GLY A 294 -24.20 3.81 0.35
C GLY A 294 -24.75 5.23 0.58
N LYS A 295 -24.57 5.81 1.77
CA LYS A 295 -25.13 7.14 2.13
C LYS A 295 -24.31 8.33 1.63
N GLY A 296 -23.29 8.04 0.83
CA GLY A 296 -22.21 8.94 0.47
C GLY A 296 -21.26 9.19 1.64
N HIS A 297 -20.01 9.51 1.33
CA HIS A 297 -18.98 9.77 2.34
C HIS A 297 -18.23 11.08 2.11
N ASP A 298 -17.66 11.59 3.19
CA ASP A 298 -16.82 12.78 3.28
C ASP A 298 -15.48 12.43 3.99
N LYS A 299 -14.73 13.45 4.41
CA LYS A 299 -13.48 13.32 5.17
C LYS A 299 -13.60 12.44 6.42
N ALA A 300 -14.79 12.31 7.01
CA ALA A 300 -15.00 11.53 8.21
C ALA A 300 -14.70 10.04 8.00
N ALA A 301 -14.88 9.53 6.78
CA ALA A 301 -14.62 8.12 6.47
C ALA A 301 -13.12 7.76 6.59
N ASP A 302 -12.23 8.68 6.25
CA ASP A 302 -10.79 8.49 6.46
C ASP A 302 -10.48 8.39 7.97
N TRP A 303 -11.13 9.20 8.81
CA TRP A 303 -10.95 9.15 10.26
C TRP A 303 -11.47 7.86 10.90
N TRP A 304 -12.54 7.28 10.35
CA TRP A 304 -12.97 5.93 10.73
C TRP A 304 -11.88 4.91 10.44
N SER A 305 -11.33 4.94 9.22
CA SER A 305 -10.28 4.02 8.77
C SER A 305 -9.01 4.16 9.63
N VAL A 306 -8.61 5.38 9.98
CA VAL A 306 -7.54 5.64 10.98
C VAL A 306 -7.86 5.01 12.33
N GLY A 307 -9.11 5.08 12.78
CA GLY A 307 -9.57 4.43 14.00
C GLY A 307 -9.45 2.89 13.93
N VAL A 308 -9.76 2.30 12.78
CA VAL A 308 -9.63 0.85 12.56
C VAL A 308 -8.16 0.43 12.58
N LEU A 309 -7.29 1.17 11.86
CA LEU A 309 -5.84 0.95 11.86
C LEU A 309 -5.25 1.05 13.26
N LEU A 310 -5.64 2.07 14.04
CA LEU A 310 -5.18 2.23 15.42
C LEU A 310 -5.67 1.08 16.31
N PHE A 311 -6.92 0.65 16.18
CA PHE A 311 -7.45 -0.48 16.93
C PHE A 311 -6.63 -1.75 16.63
N GLU A 312 -6.34 -2.01 15.36
CA GLU A 312 -5.58 -3.18 14.95
C GLU A 312 -4.12 -3.12 15.42
N MET A 313 -3.44 -1.97 15.34
CA MET A 313 -2.10 -1.81 15.92
C MET A 313 -2.05 -2.14 17.42
N LEU A 314 -3.12 -1.80 18.15
CA LEU A 314 -3.21 -1.99 19.59
C LEU A 314 -3.72 -3.38 20.02
N THR A 315 -4.36 -4.13 19.13
CA THR A 315 -5.05 -5.38 19.49
C THR A 315 -4.73 -6.57 18.58
N GLY A 316 -4.02 -6.34 17.49
CA GLY A 316 -3.58 -7.34 16.51
C GLY A 316 -4.63 -7.78 15.51
N LYS A 317 -5.84 -7.22 15.57
CA LYS A 317 -6.92 -7.53 14.62
C LYS A 317 -7.88 -6.36 14.47
N PRO A 318 -8.56 -6.20 13.33
CA PRO A 318 -9.62 -5.21 13.17
C PRO A 318 -10.77 -5.41 14.18
N PRO A 319 -11.52 -4.34 14.52
CA PRO A 319 -12.60 -4.39 15.50
C PRO A 319 -13.80 -5.23 15.04
N PHE A 320 -14.02 -5.32 13.72
CA PHE A 320 -15.09 -6.10 13.12
C PHE A 320 -14.49 -7.12 12.15
N THR A 321 -14.56 -8.39 12.53
CA THR A 321 -14.00 -9.50 11.74
C THR A 321 -14.92 -10.73 11.78
N GLY A 322 -14.71 -11.66 10.86
CA GLY A 322 -15.31 -13.00 10.85
C GLY A 322 -16.66 -13.10 10.13
N GLY A 323 -16.90 -14.25 9.51
CA GLY A 323 -18.02 -14.47 8.58
C GLY A 323 -17.66 -14.08 7.15
N ASN A 324 -18.66 -14.03 6.28
CA ASN A 324 -18.51 -13.50 4.91
C ASN A 324 -18.62 -11.97 4.91
N ARG A 325 -18.40 -11.36 3.73
CA ARG A 325 -18.49 -9.90 3.50
C ARG A 325 -19.74 -9.28 4.11
N ASP A 326 -20.92 -9.85 3.87
CA ASP A 326 -22.19 -9.31 4.36
C ASP A 326 -22.27 -9.32 5.88
N LYS A 327 -21.77 -10.38 6.53
CA LYS A 327 -21.71 -10.46 8.00
C LYS A 327 -20.80 -9.38 8.58
N ILE A 328 -19.65 -9.11 7.94
CA ILE A 328 -18.74 -8.04 8.38
C ILE A 328 -19.41 -6.68 8.21
N GLN A 329 -20.04 -6.41 7.06
CA GLN A 329 -20.80 -5.19 6.82
C GLN A 329 -21.91 -4.98 7.86
N GLN A 330 -22.66 -6.04 8.20
CA GLN A 330 -23.68 -5.98 9.24
C GLN A 330 -23.09 -5.64 10.61
N LYS A 331 -21.93 -6.21 10.97
CA LYS A 331 -21.22 -5.87 12.22
C LYS A 331 -20.77 -4.41 12.23
N ILE A 332 -20.18 -3.93 11.15
CA ILE A 332 -19.75 -2.53 11.00
C ILE A 332 -20.91 -1.57 11.24
N VAL A 333 -22.11 -1.89 10.74
CA VAL A 333 -23.30 -1.05 10.92
C VAL A 333 -23.96 -1.24 12.29
N LYS A 334 -24.09 -2.48 12.81
CA LYS A 334 -24.95 -2.77 13.97
C LYS A 334 -24.20 -2.96 15.28
N ASP A 335 -23.03 -3.60 15.26
CA ASP A 335 -22.37 -4.06 16.48
C ASP A 335 -21.69 -2.92 17.23
N LYS A 336 -21.68 -2.99 18.56
CA LYS A 336 -20.89 -2.11 19.41
C LYS A 336 -19.44 -2.61 19.46
N ILE A 337 -18.50 -1.67 19.41
CA ILE A 337 -17.07 -1.96 19.48
C ILE A 337 -16.74 -2.50 20.88
N LYS A 338 -16.00 -3.60 20.91
CA LYS A 338 -15.51 -4.22 22.15
C LYS A 338 -14.06 -3.78 22.36
N LEU A 339 -13.85 -2.87 23.30
CA LEU A 339 -12.52 -2.36 23.64
C LEU A 339 -11.90 -3.22 24.74
N PRO A 340 -10.69 -3.79 24.53
CA PRO A 340 -10.03 -4.58 25.55
C PRO A 340 -9.67 -3.77 26.81
N PRO A 341 -9.73 -4.39 28.01
CA PRO A 341 -9.48 -3.70 29.28
C PRO A 341 -8.01 -3.33 29.50
N PHE A 342 -7.08 -3.91 28.73
CA PHE A 342 -5.65 -3.61 28.86
C PHE A 342 -5.23 -2.27 28.21
N LEU A 343 -6.11 -1.67 27.39
CA LEU A 343 -5.85 -0.37 26.77
C LEU A 343 -6.04 0.77 27.77
N SER A 344 -5.27 1.86 27.61
CA SER A 344 -5.43 3.05 28.44
C SER A 344 -6.82 3.69 28.29
N SER A 345 -7.25 4.45 29.30
CA SER A 345 -8.48 5.25 29.23
C SER A 345 -8.47 6.24 28.07
N GLU A 346 -7.29 6.80 27.76
CA GLU A 346 -7.06 7.73 26.67
C GLU A 346 -7.19 7.02 25.32
N ALA A 347 -6.67 5.79 25.17
CA ALA A 347 -6.84 4.99 23.97
C ALA A 347 -8.32 4.63 23.75
N HIS A 348 -9.03 4.23 24.82
CA HIS A 348 -10.47 4.00 24.77
C HIS A 348 -11.24 5.23 24.31
N SER A 349 -10.91 6.40 24.86
CA SER A 349 -11.53 7.67 24.49
C SER A 349 -11.32 8.00 23.01
N LEU A 350 -10.07 7.88 22.52
CA LEU A 350 -9.74 8.17 21.14
C LEU A 350 -10.46 7.22 20.17
N LEU A 351 -10.39 5.91 20.43
CA LEU A 351 -11.05 4.89 19.61
C LEU A 351 -12.57 5.06 19.57
N LYS A 352 -13.22 5.40 20.70
CA LYS A 352 -14.66 5.71 20.71
C LYS A 352 -15.01 6.93 19.87
N GLY A 353 -14.13 7.94 19.83
CA GLY A 353 -14.31 9.14 19.02
C GLY A 353 -14.15 8.88 17.52
N LEU A 354 -13.07 8.21 17.12
CA LEU A 354 -12.78 7.89 15.71
C LEU A 354 -13.74 6.85 15.13
N LEU A 355 -14.13 5.85 15.92
CA LEU A 355 -15.03 4.78 15.50
C LEU A 355 -16.48 5.06 15.89
N GLN A 356 -16.88 6.33 15.92
CA GLN A 356 -18.27 6.72 16.03
C GLN A 356 -18.99 6.41 14.71
N LYS A 357 -20.12 5.69 14.78
CA LYS A 357 -20.84 5.23 13.59
C LYS A 357 -21.51 6.36 12.82
N GLU A 358 -22.02 7.35 13.56
CA GLU A 358 -22.58 8.57 12.98
C GLU A 358 -21.45 9.51 12.55
N SER A 359 -21.27 9.71 11.25
CA SER A 359 -20.14 10.48 10.69
C SER A 359 -20.07 11.91 11.21
N SER A 360 -21.23 12.56 11.39
CA SER A 360 -21.35 13.93 11.93
C SER A 360 -20.90 14.08 13.39
N LYS A 361 -20.89 12.99 14.17
CA LYS A 361 -20.45 12.96 15.57
C LYS A 361 -19.05 12.38 15.74
N ARG A 362 -18.42 11.97 14.64
CA ARG A 362 -17.10 11.35 14.64
C ARG A 362 -16.04 12.41 14.93
N LEU A 363 -15.05 12.03 15.73
CA LEU A 363 -13.91 12.90 16.02
C LEU A 363 -13.19 13.24 14.72
N GLY A 364 -12.96 14.54 14.48
CA GLY A 364 -12.38 15.02 13.22
C GLY A 364 -13.38 15.51 12.17
N SER A 365 -14.69 15.33 12.41
CA SER A 365 -15.76 15.83 11.55
C SER A 365 -16.31 17.18 11.98
N GLY A 366 -15.95 17.66 13.17
CA GLY A 366 -16.39 18.96 13.68
C GLY A 366 -15.67 20.15 13.02
N PRO A 367 -16.02 21.38 13.39
CA PRO A 367 -15.40 22.59 12.85
C PRO A 367 -13.88 22.68 13.07
N GLY A 368 -13.35 21.99 14.09
CA GLY A 368 -11.91 21.91 14.32
C GLY A 368 -11.19 20.89 13.44
N GLY A 369 -11.93 20.08 12.66
CA GLY A 369 -11.39 19.11 11.72
C GLY A 369 -10.31 18.22 12.34
N SER A 370 -9.19 18.04 11.64
CA SER A 370 -8.06 17.24 12.11
C SER A 370 -7.49 17.69 13.46
N ASP A 371 -7.64 18.97 13.82
CA ASP A 371 -7.03 19.49 15.04
C ASP A 371 -7.75 18.99 16.30
N GLU A 372 -9.01 18.58 16.20
CA GLU A 372 -9.72 17.87 17.27
C GLU A 372 -9.02 16.54 17.61
N ILE A 373 -8.53 15.83 16.59
CA ILE A 373 -7.79 14.59 16.75
C ILE A 373 -6.40 14.89 17.31
N LYS A 374 -5.68 15.86 16.74
CA LYS A 374 -4.32 16.21 17.16
C LYS A 374 -4.23 16.68 18.61
N ASN A 375 -5.27 17.36 19.10
CA ASN A 375 -5.38 17.85 20.47
C ASN A 375 -5.95 16.83 21.45
N HIS A 376 -6.33 15.63 21.00
CA HIS A 376 -6.84 14.59 21.88
C HIS A 376 -5.78 14.17 22.91
N LYS A 377 -6.19 13.93 24.17
CA LYS A 377 -5.29 13.63 25.29
C LYS A 377 -4.34 12.47 25.03
N TRP A 378 -4.75 11.52 24.21
CA TRP A 378 -3.91 10.38 23.80
C TRP A 378 -2.65 10.78 23.03
N PHE A 379 -2.68 11.91 22.31
CA PHE A 379 -1.52 12.48 21.59
C PHE A 379 -0.75 13.52 22.41
N LYS A 380 -1.04 13.69 23.71
CA LYS A 380 -0.42 14.75 24.54
C LYS A 380 1.11 14.75 24.52
N SER A 381 1.75 13.60 24.37
CA SER A 381 3.22 13.48 24.31
C SER A 381 3.82 13.81 22.94
N ILE A 382 2.99 13.95 21.89
CA ILE A 382 3.46 14.19 20.52
C ILE A 382 3.62 15.69 20.29
N ASN A 383 4.83 16.10 19.92
CA ASN A 383 5.07 17.43 19.39
C ASN A 383 4.93 17.38 17.86
N TRP A 384 3.79 17.84 17.33
CA TRP A 384 3.46 17.78 15.90
C TRP A 384 4.48 18.46 14.99
N ARG A 385 5.12 19.55 15.45
CA ARG A 385 6.18 20.22 14.69
C ARG A 385 7.42 19.33 14.58
N LYS A 386 7.87 18.73 15.69
CA LYS A 386 8.99 17.79 15.70
C LYS A 386 8.69 16.53 14.91
N LEU A 387 7.44 16.04 14.99
CA LEU A 387 6.97 14.91 14.20
C LEU A 387 7.15 15.20 12.70
N ASN A 388 6.61 16.32 12.21
CA ASN A 388 6.69 16.68 10.79
C ASN A 388 8.12 17.01 10.33
N ALA A 389 8.99 17.45 11.24
CA ALA A 389 10.43 17.59 10.99
C ALA A 389 11.19 16.26 11.05
N ARG A 390 10.50 15.13 11.29
CA ARG A 390 11.07 13.79 11.50
C ARG A 390 12.12 13.73 12.62
N GLU A 391 11.97 14.57 13.64
CA GLU A 391 12.81 14.58 14.84
C GLU A 391 12.35 13.57 15.91
N ILE A 392 11.13 13.04 15.78
CA ILE A 392 10.60 11.98 16.65
C ILE A 392 10.89 10.65 15.97
N GLN A 393 11.84 9.89 16.52
CA GLN A 393 12.27 8.62 15.97
C GLN A 393 11.40 7.45 16.48
N PRO A 394 10.73 6.67 15.60
CA PRO A 394 10.08 5.42 15.99
C PRO A 394 11.07 4.45 16.63
N SER A 395 10.63 3.75 17.67
CA SER A 395 11.47 2.79 18.41
C SER A 395 11.72 1.49 17.63
N PHE A 396 10.88 1.19 16.64
CA PHE A 396 11.07 0.08 15.72
C PHE A 396 11.75 0.60 14.44
N ARG A 397 12.77 -0.14 13.98
CA ARG A 397 13.42 0.07 12.68
C ARG A 397 13.45 -1.25 11.91
N PRO A 398 12.96 -1.30 10.67
CA PRO A 398 13.01 -2.50 9.87
C PRO A 398 14.46 -2.86 9.52
N ASN A 399 14.74 -4.16 9.39
CA ASN A 399 16.06 -4.60 8.96
C ASN A 399 16.21 -4.37 7.45
N VAL A 400 17.02 -3.38 7.09
CA VAL A 400 17.19 -2.92 5.71
C VAL A 400 18.69 -2.84 5.39
N THR A 401 19.14 -3.59 4.40
CA THR A 401 20.52 -3.60 3.91
C THR A 401 20.63 -2.82 2.60
N GLY A 402 20.71 -1.49 2.71
CA GLY A 402 20.88 -0.58 1.57
C GLY A 402 19.57 -0.23 0.84
N LYS A 403 19.67 0.69 -0.14
CA LYS A 403 18.52 1.29 -0.82
C LYS A 403 17.71 0.28 -1.66
N ASN A 404 18.35 -0.77 -2.19
CA ASN A 404 17.71 -1.79 -3.01
C ASN A 404 17.21 -3.01 -2.21
N CYS A 405 17.26 -2.97 -0.87
CA CYS A 405 16.84 -4.09 -0.05
C CYS A 405 15.37 -4.46 -0.30
N ILE A 406 15.10 -5.76 -0.41
CA ILE A 406 13.76 -6.33 -0.66
C ILE A 406 13.37 -7.38 0.40
N VAL A 407 14.15 -7.54 1.48
CA VAL A 407 13.94 -8.59 2.48
C VAL A 407 12.60 -8.49 3.23
N ASN A 408 12.03 -7.28 3.25
CA ASN A 408 10.73 -6.99 3.86
C ASN A 408 9.58 -6.97 2.84
N ILE A 409 9.83 -7.43 1.61
CA ILE A 409 8.84 -7.54 0.54
C ILE A 409 8.47 -9.01 0.37
N ASP A 410 7.19 -9.28 0.15
CA ASP A 410 6.68 -10.64 0.05
C ASP A 410 7.34 -11.41 -1.11
N GLU A 411 7.82 -12.62 -0.79
CA GLU A 411 8.53 -13.49 -1.72
C GLU A 411 7.66 -13.92 -2.91
N CYS A 412 6.33 -13.96 -2.74
CA CYS A 412 5.43 -14.26 -3.85
C CYS A 412 5.58 -13.25 -5.00
N TRP A 413 6.03 -12.02 -4.73
CA TRP A 413 6.34 -11.01 -5.73
C TRP A 413 7.80 -11.07 -6.19
N THR A 414 8.75 -11.13 -5.26
CA THR A 414 10.18 -11.03 -5.62
C THR A 414 10.72 -12.23 -6.40
N ASN A 415 9.99 -13.34 -6.37
CA ASN A 415 10.25 -14.56 -7.15
C ASN A 415 9.55 -14.57 -8.51
N MET A 416 8.68 -13.59 -8.81
CA MET A 416 8.06 -13.49 -10.13
C MET A 416 9.08 -13.13 -11.21
N THR A 417 8.85 -13.64 -12.42
CA THR A 417 9.61 -13.25 -13.60
C THR A 417 9.40 -11.76 -13.92
N LEU A 418 10.46 -11.09 -14.35
CA LEU A 418 10.42 -9.69 -14.81
C LEU A 418 9.61 -9.49 -16.10
N VAL A 419 9.14 -10.58 -16.72
CA VAL A 419 8.35 -10.52 -17.94
C VAL A 419 7.01 -9.84 -17.67
N ASP A 420 6.79 -8.81 -18.46
CA ASP A 420 5.56 -8.07 -18.54
C ASP A 420 4.47 -8.86 -19.26
N SER A 421 3.22 -8.77 -18.80
CA SER A 421 2.12 -9.47 -19.48
C SER A 421 1.93 -8.91 -20.91
N PRO A 422 1.63 -9.77 -21.90
CA PRO A 422 1.33 -9.31 -23.26
C PRO A 422 0.15 -8.33 -23.25
N VAL A 423 0.25 -7.28 -24.06
CA VAL A 423 -0.74 -6.19 -24.14
C VAL A 423 -1.47 -6.26 -25.47
N SER A 424 -2.80 -6.10 -25.45
CA SER A 424 -3.60 -6.02 -26.67
C SER A 424 -3.42 -4.65 -27.33
N THR A 425 -3.54 -4.60 -28.66
CA THR A 425 -3.46 -3.32 -29.38
C THR A 425 -4.61 -2.39 -28.97
N PRO A 426 -4.35 -1.15 -28.53
CA PRO A 426 -5.39 -0.19 -28.18
C PRO A 426 -6.30 0.05 -29.37
N VAL A 427 -7.61 -0.02 -29.15
CA VAL A 427 -8.62 0.43 -30.12
C VAL A 427 -8.55 1.96 -30.17
N ALA A 428 -8.50 2.52 -31.38
CA ALA A 428 -8.11 3.91 -31.65
C ALA A 428 -8.83 4.98 -30.79
N GLY A 429 -8.05 5.91 -30.24
CA GLY A 429 -8.52 7.05 -29.44
C GLY A 429 -7.51 7.51 -28.40
N ASP A 430 -6.25 7.78 -28.79
CA ASP A 430 -5.11 8.03 -27.90
C ASP A 430 -5.10 9.45 -27.26
N SER A 431 -6.27 10.07 -27.08
CA SER A 431 -6.43 11.38 -26.45
C SER A 431 -6.72 11.32 -24.94
N ASN A 432 -7.05 10.13 -24.42
CA ASN A 432 -7.54 10.00 -23.05
C ASN A 432 -6.48 10.22 -21.98
N PHE A 433 -5.18 10.33 -22.27
CA PHE A 433 -4.13 10.56 -21.26
C PHE A 433 -3.18 11.70 -21.63
N THR A 434 -3.64 12.71 -22.36
CA THR A 434 -2.84 13.92 -22.61
C THR A 434 -2.40 14.58 -21.29
N GLY A 435 -1.18 15.13 -21.26
CA GLY A 435 -0.63 15.76 -20.06
C GLY A 435 -0.19 14.81 -18.93
N PHE A 436 -0.13 13.49 -19.16
CA PHE A 436 0.28 12.52 -18.13
C PHE A 436 1.76 12.61 -17.73
N THR A 437 2.62 13.21 -18.56
CA THR A 437 4.06 13.30 -18.28
C THR A 437 4.35 14.34 -17.19
N TYR A 438 5.12 13.95 -16.18
CA TYR A 438 5.54 14.80 -15.08
C TYR A 438 6.96 14.45 -14.64
N VAL A 439 7.73 15.47 -14.28
CA VAL A 439 9.03 15.35 -13.63
C VAL A 439 8.98 16.23 -12.38
N ARG A 440 9.19 15.63 -11.20
CA ARG A 440 9.23 16.41 -9.96
C ARG A 440 10.41 17.39 -10.01
N PRO A 441 10.19 18.70 -9.82
CA PRO A 441 11.28 19.67 -9.78
C PRO A 441 12.30 19.31 -8.70
N SER A 442 13.59 19.49 -9.00
CA SER A 442 14.65 19.23 -8.03
C SER A 442 14.50 20.15 -6.81
N PRO A 443 14.62 19.64 -5.56
CA PRO A 443 14.52 20.46 -4.35
C PRO A 443 15.52 21.64 -4.34
N PHE A 444 16.67 21.46 -5.00
CA PHE A 444 17.72 22.47 -5.12
C PHE A 444 17.35 23.68 -5.99
N LEU A 445 16.33 23.57 -6.85
CA LEU A 445 15.86 24.65 -7.72
C LEU A 445 14.70 25.47 -7.11
N GLN A 446 14.21 25.11 -5.92
CA GLN A 446 13.10 25.78 -5.23
C GLN A 446 13.56 26.80 -4.16
N LYS A 447 14.83 27.21 -4.13
CA LYS A 447 15.20 28.38 -3.33
C LYS A 447 14.59 29.63 -4.00
N PRO A 448 13.73 30.40 -3.33
CA PRO A 448 13.28 31.67 -3.88
C PRO A 448 14.52 32.57 -4.10
N PRO A 449 14.61 33.31 -5.22
CA PRO A 449 15.58 34.37 -5.32
C PRO A 449 15.20 35.43 -4.29
N ASN A 450 16.16 35.76 -3.42
CA ASN A 450 16.13 36.79 -2.37
C ASN A 450 15.78 36.33 -0.94
N SER A 451 16.81 35.90 -0.23
CA SER A 451 17.04 36.34 1.15
C SER A 451 18.55 36.57 1.35
N LEU A 452 19.01 37.74 0.92
CA LEU A 452 20.19 38.40 1.47
C LEU A 452 19.77 39.24 2.68
#